data_AF-A0A2G9ZMC6-F1
#
_entry.id   AF-A0A2G9ZMC6-F1
#
_cell.length_a   1.000
_cell.length_b   1.000
_cell.length_c   1.000
_cell.angle_alpha   90.00
_cell.angle_beta   90.00
_cell.angle_gamma   90.00
#
_symmetry.space_group_name_H-M   'P 1'
#
loop_
_entity.id
_entity.type
_entity.pdbx_description
1 polymer ?
#
loop_
_entity_poly.entity_id
_entity_poly.type
_entity_poly.pdbx_seq_one_letter_code
_entity_poly.pdbx_strand_id
1 'polypeptide(L)'
;MWLLYALLSAIFAAGVAIVGKLGLKNLDSTLATTIRSIIMALFLLVVSFSLGKFRNFNFQELSGRDWRLIICTGIFGALSWLFYFFALKHGSATPVVAIDRLSLVFVFVMALLFLGESFSLKALIGVLLMVAGAILLSIK
;
A
#
# COMPACT_ATOMS: atom_id res chain seq x y z
N MET A 1 -15.67 10.08 -9.84
CA MET A 1 -14.35 10.76 -9.73
C MET A 1 -13.34 9.95 -8.90
N TRP A 2 -13.68 9.44 -7.71
CA TRP A 2 -12.77 8.57 -6.93
C TRP A 2 -12.32 7.29 -7.65
N LEU A 3 -13.21 6.69 -8.46
CA LEU A 3 -12.92 5.47 -9.22
C LEU A 3 -11.75 5.65 -10.21
N LEU A 4 -11.67 6.82 -10.86
CA LEU A 4 -10.58 7.12 -11.79
C LEU A 4 -9.22 7.15 -11.07
N TYR A 5 -9.15 7.80 -9.91
CA TYR A 5 -7.93 7.84 -9.10
C TYR A 5 -7.56 6.44 -8.57
N ALA A 6 -8.54 5.62 -8.20
CA ALA A 6 -8.31 4.24 -7.78
C ALA A 6 -7.77 3.36 -8.92
N LEU A 7 -8.31 3.50 -10.14
CA LEU A 7 -7.80 2.81 -11.32
C LEU A 7 -6.37 3.24 -11.67
N LEU A 8 -6.09 4.54 -11.61
CA LEU A 8 -4.76 5.07 -11.83
C LEU A 8 -3.76 4.54 -10.79
N SER A 9 -4.18 4.49 -9.51
CA SER A 9 -3.40 3.86 -8.44
C SER A 9 -3.11 2.37 -8.72
N ALA A 10 -4.09 1.62 -9.22
CA ALA A 10 -3.90 0.22 -9.59
C ALA A 10 -2.87 0.04 -10.72
N ILE A 11 -2.89 0.91 -11.74
CA ILE A 11 -1.91 0.91 -12.84
C ILE A 11 -0.49 1.15 -12.29
N PHE A 12 -0.31 2.18 -11.47
CA PHE A 12 1.00 2.46 -10.87
C PHE A 12 1.45 1.34 -9.92
N ALA A 13 0.55 0.75 -9.14
CA ALA A 13 0.87 -0.38 -8.27
C ALA A 13 1.32 -1.62 -9.08
N ALA A 14 0.71 -1.88 -10.23
CA ALA A 14 1.18 -2.92 -11.15
C ALA A 14 2.59 -2.62 -11.67
N GLY A 15 2.86 -1.36 -12.05
CA GLY A 15 4.21 -0.91 -12.43
C GLY A 15 5.23 -1.12 -11.31
N VAL A 16 4.88 -0.76 -10.07
CA VAL A 16 5.73 -0.98 -8.88
C VAL A 16 6.05 -2.46 -8.68
N ALA A 17 5.09 -3.36 -8.88
CA ALA A 17 5.30 -4.80 -8.77
C ALA A 17 6.32 -5.31 -9.80
N ILE A 18 6.12 -4.96 -11.07
CA ILE A 18 6.95 -5.47 -12.17
C ILE A 18 8.35 -4.84 -12.16
N VAL A 19 8.44 -3.51 -12.14
CA VAL A 19 9.73 -2.79 -12.12
C VAL A 19 10.48 -3.08 -10.82
N GLY A 20 9.76 -3.13 -9.69
CA GLY A 20 10.35 -3.48 -8.40
C GLY A 20 10.95 -4.86 -8.40
N LYS A 21 10.23 -5.87 -8.91
CA LYS A 21 10.76 -7.23 -9.04
C LYS A 21 11.98 -7.30 -9.96
N LEU A 22 11.96 -6.61 -11.10
CA LEU A 22 13.10 -6.54 -12.02
C LEU A 22 14.35 -5.93 -11.35
N GLY A 23 14.16 -4.89 -10.54
CA GLY A 23 15.22 -4.21 -9.80
C GLY A 23 15.81 -5.02 -8.63
N LEU A 24 15.14 -6.07 -8.18
CA LEU A 24 15.58 -6.88 -7.03
C LEU A 24 16.53 -8.03 -7.40
N LYS A 25 16.79 -8.27 -8.69
CA LYS A 25 17.59 -9.43 -9.16
C LYS A 25 18.98 -9.52 -8.52
N ASN A 26 19.65 -8.38 -8.34
CA ASN A 26 21.04 -8.32 -7.86
C ASN A 26 21.20 -7.51 -6.56
N LEU A 27 20.10 -7.10 -5.94
CA LEU A 27 20.11 -6.21 -4.78
C LEU A 27 19.42 -6.86 -3.59
N ASP A 28 19.87 -6.51 -2.39
CA ASP A 28 19.12 -6.81 -1.18
C ASP A 28 17.76 -6.09 -1.20
N SER A 29 16.69 -6.79 -0.78
CA SER A 29 15.34 -6.23 -0.83
C SER A 29 15.12 -5.11 0.17
N THR A 30 15.78 -5.18 1.33
CA THR A 30 15.71 -4.15 2.36
C THR A 30 16.43 -2.91 1.88
N LEU A 31 17.67 -3.04 1.38
CA LEU A 31 18.42 -1.91 0.82
C LEU A 31 17.69 -1.24 -0.35
N ALA A 32 17.18 -2.02 -1.30
CA ALA A 32 16.41 -1.50 -2.42
C ALA A 32 15.15 -0.75 -1.97
N THR A 33 14.48 -1.24 -0.92
CA THR A 33 13.30 -0.59 -0.35
C THR A 33 13.65 0.69 0.40
N THR A 34 14.76 0.73 1.14
CA THR A 34 15.26 1.95 1.79
C THR A 34 15.56 3.04 0.77
N ILE A 35 16.29 2.71 -0.32
CA ILE A 35 16.56 3.67 -1.40
C ILE A 35 15.26 4.17 -2.03
N ARG A 36 14.30 3.27 -2.28
CA ARG A 36 12.98 3.64 -2.81
C ARG A 36 12.23 4.60 -1.89
N SER A 37 12.28 4.40 -0.58
CA SER A 37 11.64 5.29 0.40
C SER A 37 12.24 6.70 0.37
N ILE A 38 13.55 6.82 0.21
CA ILE A 38 14.22 8.13 0.06
C ILE A 38 13.75 8.83 -1.22
N ILE A 39 13.75 8.11 -2.36
CA ILE A 39 13.28 8.65 -3.64
C ILE A 39 11.81 9.10 -3.53
N MET A 40 10.96 8.30 -2.88
CA MET A 40 9.54 8.62 -2.70
C MET A 40 9.35 9.86 -1.80
N ALA A 41 10.11 9.96 -0.72
CA ALA A 41 10.08 11.13 0.17
C ALA A 41 10.48 12.40 -0.58
N LEU A 42 11.57 12.37 -1.36
CA LEU A 42 12.01 13.49 -2.18
C LEU A 42 10.96 13.88 -3.23
N PHE A 43 10.37 12.89 -3.90
CA PHE A 43 9.32 13.14 -4.89
C PHE A 43 8.09 13.82 -4.26
N LEU A 44 7.61 13.32 -3.12
CA LEU A 44 6.47 13.92 -2.42
C LEU A 44 6.79 15.31 -1.85
N LEU A 45 8.03 15.55 -1.44
CA LEU A 45 8.51 16.87 -1.04
C LEU A 45 8.37 17.86 -2.19
N VAL A 46 8.93 17.54 -3.36
CA VAL A 46 8.87 18.37 -4.57
C VAL A 46 7.42 18.67 -4.95
N VAL A 47 6.57 17.65 -5.03
CA VAL A 47 5.14 17.82 -5.38
C VAL A 47 4.43 18.73 -4.36
N SER A 48 4.68 18.54 -3.07
CA SER A 48 4.06 19.35 -2.01
C SER A 48 4.48 20.82 -2.08
N PHE A 49 5.76 21.10 -2.41
CA PHE A 49 6.24 22.45 -2.67
C PHE A 49 5.64 23.05 -3.94
N SER A 50 5.60 22.32 -5.05
CA SER A 50 5.04 22.79 -6.31
C SER A 50 3.55 23.11 -6.21
N LEU A 51 2.80 22.35 -5.40
CA LEU A 51 1.38 22.61 -5.13
C LEU A 51 1.16 23.68 -4.04
N GLY A 52 2.23 24.30 -3.52
CA GLY A 52 2.16 25.34 -2.50
C GLY A 52 1.58 24.86 -1.17
N LYS A 53 1.56 23.55 -0.89
CA LYS A 53 0.93 22.99 0.32
C LYS A 53 1.59 23.47 1.60
N PHE A 54 2.88 23.80 1.56
CA PHE A 54 3.61 24.35 2.70
C PHE A 54 3.35 25.85 2.97
N ARG A 55 2.74 26.60 2.04
CA ARG A 55 2.58 28.07 2.21
C ARG A 55 1.67 28.45 3.38
N ASN A 56 0.64 27.65 3.65
CA ASN A 56 -0.33 27.87 4.73
C ASN A 56 -0.33 26.73 5.76
N PHE A 57 0.66 25.84 5.72
CA PHE A 57 0.72 24.70 6.63
C PHE A 57 1.54 25.05 7.86
N ASN A 58 0.88 25.15 9.00
CA ASN A 58 1.55 25.33 10.28
C ASN A 58 1.67 23.97 10.98
N PHE A 59 2.91 23.51 11.20
CA PHE A 59 3.17 22.25 11.91
C PHE A 59 2.61 22.23 13.34
N GLN A 60 2.32 23.40 13.92
CA GLN A 60 1.70 23.54 15.24
C GLN A 60 0.19 23.26 15.22
N GLU A 61 -0.47 23.25 14.06
CA GLU A 61 -1.89 22.89 13.93
C GLU A 61 -2.11 21.36 14.00
N LEU A 62 -1.06 20.57 13.83
CA LEU A 62 -1.13 19.12 13.99
C LEU A 62 -1.32 18.77 15.46
N SER A 63 -2.45 18.15 15.79
CA SER A 63 -2.67 17.67 17.14
C SER A 63 -1.71 16.51 17.47
N GLY A 64 -1.49 16.26 18.76
CA GLY A 64 -0.73 15.07 19.20
C GLY A 64 -1.39 13.74 18.79
N ARG A 65 -2.68 13.74 18.43
CA ARG A 65 -3.34 12.58 17.83
C ARG A 65 -2.94 12.39 16.37
N ASP A 66 -2.89 13.47 15.60
CA ASP A 66 -2.52 13.43 14.18
C ASP A 66 -1.10 12.94 14.00
N TRP A 67 -0.16 13.43 14.81
CA TRP A 67 1.22 12.95 14.81
C TRP A 67 1.32 11.45 15.08
N ARG A 68 0.60 10.93 16.07
CA ARG A 68 0.58 9.50 16.37
C ARG A 68 0.04 8.68 15.21
N LEU A 69 -1.04 9.13 14.57
CA LEU A 69 -1.61 8.45 13.41
C LEU A 69 -0.66 8.49 12.20
N ILE A 70 -0.01 9.63 11.95
CA ILE A 70 0.97 9.78 10.86
C ILE A 70 2.18 8.86 11.08
N ILE A 71 2.73 8.82 12.29
CA ILE A 71 3.85 7.93 12.62
C ILE A 71 3.41 6.46 12.48
N CYS A 72 2.24 6.11 13.00
CA CYS A 72 1.73 4.75 12.97
C CYS A 72 1.49 4.26 11.53
N THR A 73 0.84 5.09 10.70
CA THR A 73 0.63 4.79 9.27
C THR A 73 1.95 4.72 8.49
N GLY A 74 2.93 5.56 8.82
CA GLY A 74 4.28 5.49 8.26
C GLY A 74 4.97 4.16 8.57
N ILE A 75 4.89 3.69 9.82
CA ILE A 75 5.45 2.41 10.26
C ILE A 75 4.74 1.25 9.54
N PHE A 76 3.41 1.23 9.50
CA PHE A 76 2.65 0.20 8.80
C PHE A 76 2.97 0.17 7.29
N GLY A 77 3.09 1.33 6.65
CA GLY A 77 3.48 1.44 5.25
C GLY A 77 4.89 0.88 5.00
N ALA A 78 5.86 1.21 5.86
CA ALA A 78 7.22 0.72 5.76
C ALA A 78 7.28 -0.81 5.94
N LEU A 79 6.59 -1.37 6.94
CA LEU A 79 6.51 -2.81 7.17
C LEU A 79 5.85 -3.54 6.00
N SER A 80 4.72 -3.02 5.50
CA SER A 80 4.02 -3.56 4.34
C SER A 80 4.96 -3.66 3.14
N TRP A 81 5.69 -2.60 2.81
CA TRP A 81 6.62 -2.61 1.68
C TRP A 81 7.81 -3.54 1.89
N LEU A 82 8.36 -3.59 3.11
CA LEU A 82 9.48 -4.47 3.45
C LEU A 82 9.11 -5.94 3.17
N PHE A 83 7.98 -6.41 3.69
CA PHE A 83 7.52 -7.78 3.48
C PHE A 83 7.07 -8.03 2.03
N TYR A 84 6.41 -7.06 1.40
CA TYR A 84 5.97 -7.16 0.01
C TYR A 84 7.14 -7.35 -0.96
N PHE A 85 8.19 -6.52 -0.87
CA PHE A 85 9.35 -6.65 -1.74
C PHE A 85 10.21 -7.86 -1.40
N PHE A 86 10.26 -8.27 -0.12
CA PHE A 86 10.87 -9.54 0.25
C PHE A 86 10.15 -10.71 -0.41
N ALA A 87 8.82 -10.75 -0.39
CA ALA A 87 8.02 -11.76 -1.06
C ALA A 87 8.18 -11.72 -2.58
N LEU A 88 8.19 -10.53 -3.21
CA LEU A 88 8.41 -10.38 -4.65
C LEU A 88 9.78 -10.87 -5.13
N LYS A 89 10.81 -10.74 -4.27
CA LYS A 89 12.17 -11.23 -4.57
C LYS A 89 12.20 -12.76 -4.67
N HIS A 90 11.49 -13.45 -3.78
CA HIS A 90 11.54 -14.91 -3.67
C HIS A 90 10.39 -15.64 -4.40
N GLY A 91 9.29 -14.93 -4.67
CA GLY A 91 8.06 -15.48 -5.27
C GLY A 91 7.77 -14.93 -6.67
N SER A 92 6.78 -15.52 -7.34
CA SER A 92 6.24 -15.02 -8.61
C SER A 92 5.45 -13.72 -8.42
N ALA A 93 5.49 -12.81 -9.39
CA ALA A 93 4.84 -11.50 -9.25
C ALA A 93 3.33 -11.62 -9.10
N THR A 94 2.68 -12.42 -9.96
CA THR A 94 1.21 -12.56 -9.96
C THR A 94 0.66 -13.12 -8.64
N PRO A 95 1.15 -14.25 -8.09
CA PRO A 95 0.68 -14.74 -6.79
C PRO A 95 0.94 -13.76 -5.64
N VAL A 96 2.14 -13.16 -5.58
CA VAL A 96 2.49 -12.21 -4.51
C VAL A 96 1.57 -10.98 -4.54
N VAL A 97 1.33 -10.42 -5.73
CA VAL A 97 0.39 -9.30 -5.90
C VAL A 97 -1.03 -9.73 -5.53
N ALA A 98 -1.47 -10.93 -5.91
CA ALA A 98 -2.80 -11.41 -5.57
C ALA A 98 -2.99 -11.56 -4.05
N ILE A 99 -2.00 -12.12 -3.36
CA ILE A 99 -2.00 -12.24 -1.89
C ILE A 99 -1.96 -10.87 -1.23
N ASP A 100 -1.18 -9.92 -1.74
CA ASP A 100 -1.16 -8.53 -1.23
C ASP A 100 -2.55 -7.86 -1.29
N ARG A 101 -3.36 -8.17 -2.32
CA ARG A 101 -4.75 -7.68 -2.42
C ARG A 101 -5.70 -8.29 -1.38
N LEU A 102 -5.31 -9.37 -0.70
CA LEU A 102 -6.06 -9.87 0.47
C LEU A 102 -6.00 -8.91 1.65
N SER A 103 -5.18 -7.85 1.60
CA SER A 103 -5.26 -6.71 2.53
C SER A 103 -6.69 -6.19 2.72
N LEU A 104 -7.54 -6.29 1.70
CA LEU A 104 -8.96 -5.93 1.83
C LEU A 104 -9.71 -6.75 2.89
N VAL A 105 -9.39 -8.03 3.06
CA VAL A 105 -9.98 -8.89 4.10
C VAL A 105 -9.62 -8.34 5.48
N PHE A 106 -8.35 -7.99 5.67
CA PHE A 106 -7.87 -7.40 6.92
C PHE A 106 -8.49 -6.03 7.16
N VAL A 107 -8.65 -5.21 6.12
CA VAL A 107 -9.37 -3.93 6.20
C VAL A 107 -10.81 -4.15 6.62
N PHE A 108 -11.51 -5.13 6.07
CA PHE A 108 -12.88 -5.45 6.44
C PHE A 108 -12.99 -5.78 7.94
N VAL A 109 -12.11 -6.66 8.43
CA VAL A 109 -12.07 -7.03 9.86
C VAL A 109 -11.70 -5.82 10.73
N MET A 110 -10.69 -5.05 10.35
CA MET A 110 -10.28 -3.86 11.11
C MET A 110 -11.34 -2.75 11.08
N ALA A 111 -12.08 -2.59 9.99
CA ALA A 111 -13.16 -1.62 9.90
C ALA A 111 -14.35 -1.98 10.79
N LEU A 112 -14.69 -3.28 10.89
CA LEU A 112 -15.66 -3.77 11.89
C LEU A 112 -15.19 -3.45 13.32
N LEU A 113 -13.92 -3.75 13.64
CA LEU A 113 -13.39 -3.66 15.01
C LEU A 113 -13.10 -2.23 15.47
N PHE A 114 -12.50 -1.40 14.61
CA PHE A 114 -11.97 -0.08 14.98
C PHE A 114 -12.81 1.08 14.47
N LEU A 115 -13.49 0.93 13.32
CA LEU A 115 -14.32 1.98 12.74
C LEU A 115 -15.82 1.78 13.01
N GLY A 116 -16.24 0.59 13.48
CA GLY A 116 -17.64 0.27 13.71
C GLY A 116 -18.47 0.24 12.41
N GLU A 117 -17.82 0.06 11.27
CA GLU A 117 -18.51 -0.05 9.99
C GLU A 117 -19.36 -1.32 9.96
N SER A 118 -20.46 -1.30 9.21
CA SER A 118 -21.26 -2.50 8.95
C SER A 118 -21.25 -2.78 7.46
N PHE A 119 -21.09 -4.06 7.10
CA PHE A 119 -20.94 -4.47 5.72
C PHE A 119 -22.18 -5.21 5.23
N SER A 120 -22.58 -4.91 4.00
CA SER A 120 -23.66 -5.61 3.33
C SER A 120 -23.25 -7.04 2.96
N LEU A 121 -24.23 -7.94 2.81
CA LEU A 121 -24.01 -9.31 2.32
C LEU A 121 -23.29 -9.32 0.96
N LYS A 122 -23.58 -8.33 0.09
CA LYS A 122 -22.92 -8.17 -1.21
C LYS A 122 -21.42 -7.89 -1.07
N ALA A 123 -21.04 -7.05 -0.11
CA ALA A 123 -19.65 -6.75 0.16
C ALA A 123 -18.91 -8.01 0.65
N LEU A 124 -19.53 -8.78 1.54
CA LEU A 124 -18.96 -10.04 2.03
C LEU A 124 -18.73 -11.05 0.90
N ILE A 125 -19.71 -11.24 0.01
CA ILE A 125 -19.57 -12.11 -1.17
C ILE A 125 -18.43 -11.63 -2.07
N GLY A 126 -18.31 -10.31 -2.30
CA GLY A 126 -17.21 -9.75 -3.08
C GLY A 126 -15.84 -10.05 -2.48
N VAL A 127 -15.70 -9.91 -1.15
CA VAL A 127 -14.48 -10.24 -0.42
C VAL A 127 -14.14 -11.73 -0.55
N LEU A 128 -15.12 -12.62 -0.38
CA LEU A 128 -14.93 -14.05 -0.55
C LEU A 128 -14.49 -14.43 -1.97
N LEU A 129 -15.08 -13.81 -2.99
CA LEU A 129 -14.68 -14.03 -4.39
C LEU A 129 -13.25 -13.55 -4.67
N MET A 130 -12.85 -12.40 -4.12
CA MET A 130 -11.46 -11.93 -4.22
C MET A 130 -10.47 -12.87 -3.52
N VAL A 131 -10.85 -13.41 -2.35
CA VAL A 131 -10.05 -14.41 -1.64
C VAL A 131 -9.90 -15.68 -2.47
N ALA A 132 -11.00 -16.22 -2.98
CA ALA A 132 -10.97 -17.41 -3.81
C ALA A 132 -10.11 -17.22 -5.07
N GLY A 133 -10.25 -16.06 -5.73
CA GLY A 133 -9.43 -15.71 -6.90
C GLY A 133 -7.93 -15.62 -6.58
N ALA A 134 -7.56 -15.01 -5.45
CA ALA A 134 -6.17 -14.91 -5.04
C ALA A 134 -5.55 -16.26 -4.68
N ILE A 135 -6.31 -17.13 -4.00
CA ILE A 135 -5.89 -18.50 -3.69
C ILE A 135 -5.69 -19.30 -4.99
N LEU A 136 -6.65 -19.22 -5.93
CA LEU A 136 -6.55 -19.93 -7.21
C LEU A 136 -5.32 -19.51 -8.02
N LEU A 137 -4.93 -18.23 -7.98
CA LEU A 137 -3.71 -17.74 -8.61
C LEU A 137 -2.42 -18.17 -7.89
N SER A 138 -2.53 -18.56 -6.61
CA SER A 138 -1.38 -18.90 -5.74
C SER A 138 -1.13 -20.40 -5.65
N ILE A 139 -2.15 -21.23 -5.90
CA ILE A 139 -2.01 -22.68 -6.04
C ILE A 139 -1.34 -22.97 -7.38
N LYS A 140 -0.41 -23.93 -7.38
CA LYS A 140 0.38 -24.34 -8.53
C LYS A 140 -0.14 -25.65 -9.11
#